data_AF-A0A838H3X8-F1
#
_entry.id   AF-A0A838H3X8-F1
#
_cell.length_a   1.000
_cell.length_b   1.000
_cell.length_c   1.000
_cell.angle_alpha   90.00
_cell.angle_beta   90.00
_cell.angle_gamma   90.00
#
_symmetry.space_group_name_H-M   'P 1'
#
loop_
_entity.id
_entity.type
_entity.pdbx_description
1 polymer ?
#
loop_
_entity_poly.entity_id
_entity_poly.type
_entity_poly.pdbx_seq_one_letter_code
_entity_poly.pdbx_strand_id
1 'polypeptide(L)'
;PEGYWEREAPRRAELRYPPASSLIRLVAPNEGTAAEVAAAAREALPPGDEVLGPDLDHGLLLKCAQLRGTLVALTPLRHAWDRAGRGVRIDVDPLL
;
A
#
# COMPACT_ATOMS: atom_id res chain seq x y z
N PRO A 1 -12.90 23.25 16.74
CA PRO A 1 -12.05 22.79 15.61
C PRO A 1 -10.55 22.83 15.93
N GLU A 2 -10.12 23.68 16.86
CA GLU A 2 -8.74 23.70 17.38
C GLU A 2 -8.44 22.47 18.26
N GLY A 3 -7.22 21.93 18.16
CA GLY A 3 -6.70 20.84 18.99
C GLY A 3 -7.08 19.40 18.60
N TYR A 4 -7.95 19.18 17.60
CA TYR A 4 -8.22 17.81 17.11
C TYR A 4 -6.94 17.18 16.55
N TRP A 5 -6.23 17.88 15.66
CA TRP A 5 -5.01 17.37 15.03
C TRP A 5 -3.87 17.16 16.02
N GLU A 6 -3.76 17.99 17.06
CA GLU A 6 -2.76 17.81 18.13
C GLU A 6 -2.95 16.50 18.89
N ARG A 7 -4.21 16.04 19.04
CA ARG A 7 -4.53 14.74 19.66
C ARG A 7 -4.47 13.57 18.70
N GLU A 8 -4.83 13.80 17.43
CA GLU A 8 -4.92 12.75 16.42
C GLU A 8 -3.55 12.40 15.81
N ALA A 9 -2.66 13.39 15.65
CA ALA A 9 -1.35 13.19 15.03
C ALA A 9 -0.48 12.13 15.74
N PRO A 10 -0.35 12.10 17.09
CA PRO A 10 0.42 11.07 17.78
C PRO A 10 -0.12 9.66 17.51
N ARG A 11 -1.45 9.49 17.55
CA ARG A 11 -2.10 8.20 17.30
C ARG A 11 -1.87 7.71 15.86
N ARG A 12 -1.98 8.63 14.89
CA ARG A 12 -1.71 8.31 13.48
C ARG A 12 -0.24 8.00 13.23
N ALA A 13 0.68 8.68 13.93
CA ALA A 13 2.11 8.39 13.86
C ALA A 13 2.43 6.99 14.41
N GLU A 14 1.86 6.63 15.57
CA GLU A 14 2.01 5.30 16.17
C GLU A 14 1.54 4.19 15.21
N LEU A 15 0.37 4.40 14.60
CA LEU A 15 -0.22 3.42 13.66
C LEU A 15 0.33 3.52 12.23
N ARG A 16 1.20 4.51 11.96
CA ARG A 16 1.74 4.83 10.65
C ARG A 16 0.65 5.03 9.59
N TYR A 17 -0.26 5.95 9.88
CA TYR A 17 -1.23 6.49 8.93
C TYR A 17 -0.87 7.94 8.55
N PRO A 18 -1.34 8.45 7.40
CA PRO A 18 -1.13 9.82 6.98
C PRO A 18 -1.58 10.83 8.05
N PRO A 19 -0.85 11.93 8.29
CA PRO A 19 0.29 12.40 7.48
C PRO A 19 1.65 11.82 7.91
N ALA A 20 1.71 10.92 8.89
CA ALA A 20 2.98 10.42 9.42
C ALA A 20 3.70 9.42 8.49
N SER A 21 2.98 8.83 7.54
CA SER A 21 3.49 7.94 6.51
C SER A 21 2.67 8.10 5.23
N SER A 22 3.23 7.65 4.10
CA SER A 22 2.49 7.50 2.84
C SER A 22 1.82 6.14 2.79
N LEU A 23 0.69 6.09 2.09
CA LEU A 23 -0.03 4.85 1.82
C LEU A 23 -0.09 4.61 0.32
N ILE A 24 -0.07 3.34 -0.07
CA ILE A 24 -0.38 2.93 -1.44
C ILE A 24 -1.47 1.87 -1.37
N ARG A 25 -2.55 2.04 -2.14
CA ARG A 25 -3.58 1.02 -2.32
C ARG A 25 -3.34 0.28 -3.62
N LEU A 26 -3.25 -1.04 -3.55
CA LEU A 26 -3.26 -1.92 -4.72
C LEU A 26 -4.64 -2.58 -4.80
N VAL A 27 -5.26 -2.61 -5.97
CA VAL A 27 -6.55 -3.29 -6.17
C VAL A 27 -6.41 -4.31 -7.28
N ALA A 28 -6.62 -5.58 -6.94
CA ALA A 28 -6.61 -6.69 -7.89
C ALA A 28 -8.04 -6.99 -8.39
N PRO A 29 -8.20 -7.61 -9.57
CA PRO A 29 -9.53 -7.89 -10.14
C PRO A 29 -10.28 -9.04 -9.47
N ASN A 30 -9.60 -9.90 -8.72
CA ASN A 30 -10.17 -11.07 -8.04
C ASN A 30 -9.27 -11.53 -6.89
N GLU A 31 -9.81 -12.38 -6.02
CA GLU A 31 -9.13 -12.92 -4.84
C GLU A 31 -7.82 -13.65 -5.16
N GLY A 32 -7.80 -14.49 -6.20
CA GLY A 32 -6.59 -15.23 -6.59
C GLY A 32 -5.45 -14.29 -7.00
N THR A 33 -5.76 -13.27 -7.80
CA THR A 33 -4.78 -12.25 -8.18
C THR A 33 -4.35 -11.40 -6.98
N ALA A 34 -5.27 -11.11 -6.06
CA ALA A 34 -4.96 -10.37 -4.84
C ALA A 34 -3.95 -11.12 -3.96
N ALA A 35 -4.11 -12.43 -3.80
CA ALA A 35 -3.18 -13.27 -3.05
C ALA A 35 -1.78 -13.30 -3.70
N GLU A 36 -1.71 -13.46 -5.03
CA GLU A 36 -0.44 -13.41 -5.78
C GLU A 36 0.26 -12.04 -5.65
N VAL A 37 -0.50 -10.95 -5.81
CA VAL A 37 0.00 -9.57 -5.63
C VAL A 37 0.48 -9.35 -4.20
N ALA A 38 -0.23 -9.88 -3.19
CA ALA A 38 0.15 -9.76 -1.78
C ALA A 38 1.48 -10.45 -1.49
N ALA A 39 1.65 -11.67 -2.02
CA ALA A 39 2.88 -12.43 -1.87
C ALA A 39 4.06 -11.68 -2.52
N ALA A 40 3.90 -11.27 -3.78
CA ALA A 40 4.93 -10.55 -4.52
C ALA A 40 5.31 -9.21 -3.84
N ALA A 41 4.33 -8.46 -3.34
CA ALA A 41 4.59 -7.22 -2.62
C ALA A 41 5.36 -7.48 -1.31
N ARG A 42 4.95 -8.45 -0.50
CA ARG A 42 5.66 -8.77 0.76
C ARG A 42 7.11 -9.20 0.54
N GLU A 43 7.39 -9.87 -0.57
CA GLU A 43 8.74 -10.28 -0.93
C GLU A 43 9.60 -9.13 -1.44
N ALA A 44 9.04 -8.24 -2.27
CA ALA A 44 9.81 -7.19 -2.94
C ALA A 44 10.02 -5.92 -2.10
N LEU A 45 9.15 -5.64 -1.13
CA LEU A 45 9.16 -4.38 -0.40
C LEU A 45 10.34 -4.28 0.58
N PRO A 46 10.92 -3.08 0.75
CA PRO A 46 12.03 -2.87 1.66
C PRO A 46 11.63 -3.11 3.13
N PRO A 47 12.59 -3.44 4.00
CA PRO A 47 12.34 -3.55 5.42
C PRO A 47 11.66 -2.29 5.99
N GLY A 48 10.65 -2.49 6.82
CA GLY A 48 9.88 -1.41 7.43
C GLY A 48 8.57 -1.10 6.70
N ASP A 49 8.42 -1.43 5.41
CA ASP A 49 7.12 -1.39 4.76
C ASP A 49 6.21 -2.49 5.32
N GLU A 50 4.89 -2.24 5.31
CA GLU A 50 3.89 -3.20 5.79
C GLU A 50 2.79 -3.38 4.75
N VAL A 51 2.36 -4.63 4.54
CA VAL A 51 1.29 -5.00 3.60
C VAL A 51 0.10 -5.55 4.37
N LEU A 52 -1.00 -4.79 4.40
CA LEU A 52 -2.28 -5.18 4.95
C LEU A 52 -3.20 -5.76 3.87
N GLY A 53 -4.00 -6.74 4.26
CA GLY A 53 -4.98 -7.40 3.38
C GLY A 53 -4.45 -8.68 2.70
N PRO A 54 -5.15 -9.16 1.65
CA PRO A 54 -6.22 -8.47 0.93
C PRO A 54 -7.51 -8.27 1.74
N ASP A 55 -8.27 -7.21 1.44
CA ASP A 55 -9.64 -6.96 1.94
C ASP A 55 -10.71 -7.65 1.07
N LEU A 56 -11.99 -7.46 1.42
CA LEU A 56 -13.13 -8.05 0.69
C LEU A 56 -13.26 -7.54 -0.76
N ASP A 57 -12.73 -6.36 -1.06
CA ASP A 57 -12.71 -5.74 -2.38
C ASP A 57 -11.40 -6.05 -3.12
N HIS A 58 -10.62 -7.04 -2.65
CA HIS A 58 -9.35 -7.46 -3.23
C HIS A 58 -8.27 -6.35 -3.19
N GLY A 59 -8.44 -5.41 -2.25
CA GLY A 59 -7.56 -4.30 -1.97
C GLY A 59 -6.45 -4.68 -1.00
N LEU A 60 -5.24 -4.20 -1.27
CA LEU A 60 -4.12 -4.24 -0.33
C LEU A 60 -3.75 -2.81 0.04
N LEU A 61 -3.39 -2.60 1.31
CA LEU A 61 -2.90 -1.32 1.78
C LEU A 61 -1.44 -1.46 2.20
N LEU A 62 -0.57 -0.69 1.55
CA LEU A 62 0.86 -0.64 1.83
C LEU A 62 1.11 0.58 2.71
N LYS A 63 1.73 0.37 3.87
CA LYS A 63 2.27 1.46 4.69
C LYS A 63 3.74 1.61 4.36
N CYS A 64 4.09 2.75 3.77
CA CYS A 64 5.45 3.04 3.33
C CYS A 64 6.28 3.57 4.51
N ALA A 65 7.39 2.91 4.82
CA ALA A 65 8.43 3.50 5.65
C ALA A 65 9.11 4.66 4.90
N GLN A 66 9.37 4.48 3.60
CA GLN A 66 9.88 5.52 2.72
C GLN A 66 9.32 5.40 1.31
N LEU A 67 8.40 6.31 0.95
CA LEU A 67 7.65 6.27 -0.31
C LEU A 67 8.51 6.02 -1.55
N ARG A 68 9.64 6.72 -1.68
CA ARG A 68 10.54 6.55 -2.84
C ARG A 68 11.09 5.12 -2.93
N GLY A 69 11.46 4.52 -1.81
CA GLY A 69 11.95 3.14 -1.76
C GLY A 69 10.85 2.16 -2.16
N THR A 70 9.65 2.34 -1.62
CA THR A 70 8.46 1.55 -1.97
C THR A 70 8.15 1.63 -3.47
N LEU A 71 8.15 2.82 -4.07
CA LEU A 71 7.86 3.00 -5.50
C LEU A 71 8.91 2.33 -6.39
N VAL A 72 10.19 2.41 -6.02
CA VAL A 72 11.27 1.71 -6.73
C VAL A 72 11.06 0.19 -6.68
N ALA A 73 10.71 -0.35 -5.52
CA ALA A 73 10.42 -1.78 -5.35
C ALA A 73 9.17 -2.25 -6.12
N LEU A 74 8.11 -1.42 -6.17
CA LEU A 74 6.88 -1.73 -6.91
C LEU A 74 7.03 -1.63 -8.43
N THR A 75 7.97 -0.84 -8.93
CA THR A 75 8.15 -0.61 -10.37
C THR A 75 8.30 -1.90 -11.18
N PRO A 76 9.22 -2.83 -10.86
CA PRO A 76 9.34 -4.09 -11.60
C PRO A 76 8.07 -4.96 -11.50
N LEU A 77 7.40 -4.99 -10.35
CA LEU A 77 6.15 -5.74 -10.16
C LEU A 77 5.03 -5.19 -11.04
N ARG A 78 4.87 -3.85 -11.08
CA ARG A 78 3.90 -3.18 -11.96
C ARG A 78 4.10 -3.57 -13.42
N HIS A 79 5.34 -3.58 -13.90
CA HIS A 79 5.65 -4.01 -15.26
C HIS A 79 5.35 -5.50 -15.50
N ALA A 80 5.60 -6.36 -14.52
CA ALA A 80 5.27 -7.78 -14.62
C ALA A 80 3.76 -8.01 -14.68
N TRP A 81 2.98 -7.33 -13.83
CA TRP A 81 1.52 -7.42 -13.80
C TRP A 81 0.87 -6.89 -15.07
N ASP A 82 1.37 -5.78 -15.60
CA ASP A 82 0.91 -5.18 -16.85
C ASP A 82 1.13 -6.13 -18.03
N ARG A 83 2.35 -6.66 -18.19
CA ARG A 83 2.66 -7.65 -19.24
C ARG A 83 1.83 -8.93 -19.13
N ALA A 84 1.50 -9.33 -17.91
CA ALA A 84 0.67 -10.50 -17.65
C ALA A 84 -0.84 -10.21 -17.70
N GLY A 85 -1.27 -8.97 -18.03
CA GLY A 85 -2.68 -8.61 -18.14
C GLY A 85 -3.45 -8.73 -16.81
N ARG A 86 -2.77 -8.56 -15.66
CA ARG A 86 -3.36 -8.82 -14.33
C ARG A 86 -4.34 -7.75 -13.84
N GLY A 87 -4.42 -6.60 -14.53
CA GLY A 87 -5.41 -5.55 -14.21
C GLY A 87 -5.27 -4.91 -12.83
N VAL A 88 -4.07 -4.95 -12.23
CA VAL A 88 -3.82 -4.38 -10.90
C VAL A 88 -3.81 -2.84 -10.99
N ARG A 89 -4.66 -2.19 -10.19
CA ARG A 89 -4.66 -0.72 -10.04
C ARG A 89 -3.79 -0.31 -8.87
N ILE A 90 -3.06 0.79 -9.02
CA ILE A 90 -2.20 1.38 -8.00
C ILE A 90 -2.68 2.80 -7.74
N ASP A 91 -3.01 3.10 -6.49
CA ASP A 91 -3.41 4.42 -6.01
C ASP A 91 -2.43 4.89 -4.92
N VAL A 92 -1.81 6.04 -5.13
CA VAL A 92 -0.75 6.58 -4.27
C VAL A 92 -1.35 7.71 -3.45
N ASP A 93 -1.16 7.65 -2.13
CA ASP A 93 -1.83 8.50 -1.15
C ASP A 93 -3.36 8.51 -1.36
N PRO A 94 -4.00 7.32 -1.29
CA PRO A 94 -5.43 7.18 -1.51
C PRO A 94 -6.22 8.01 -0.50
N LEU A 95 -7.33 8.57 -0.96
CA LEU A 95 -8.35 9.13 -0.07
C LEU A 95 -9.15 7.96 0.51
N LEU A 96 -8.81 7.58 1.75
CA LEU A 96 -9.49 6.54 2.53
C LEU A 96 -10.72 7.08 3.26
#